data_AF-D1JA58-F1
#
_entry.id   AF-D1JA58-F1
#
_cell.length_a   1.000
_cell.length_b   1.000
_cell.length_c   1.000
_cell.angle_alpha   90.00
_cell.angle_beta   90.00
_cell.angle_gamma   90.00
#
_symmetry.space_group_name_H-M   'P 1'
#
loop_
_entity.id
_entity.type
_entity.pdbx_description
1 polymer ?
#
loop_
_entity_poly.entity_id
_entity_poly.type
_entity_poly.pdbx_seq_one_letter_code
_entity_poly.pdbx_strand_id
1 'polypeptide(L)'
;MGEETEKRDQLIYELIADRFRLEWQRTNDLDGKASGIIGFVGIIVSLAAGLGGFLLKEIPRTCDFYIPLCALFLLGIIFLMCSILCGLKAYYLKAWKVVPDPEYLIEEYAKKDRSRIDILRIVSAEISDAVTKNKLTNDEKARFIIYGFIFLVLGIGMVIIFVAGLLLV
;
A
#
# COMPACT_ATOMS: atom_id res chain seq x y z
N MET A 1 23.79 41.04 4.73
CA MET A 1 23.95 39.81 3.92
C MET A 1 23.65 38.51 4.69
N GLY A 2 23.89 38.42 6.01
CA GLY A 2 23.59 37.21 6.80
C GLY A 2 22.09 36.90 6.97
N GLU A 3 21.27 37.91 7.27
CA GLU A 3 19.87 37.70 7.65
C GLU A 3 18.95 37.21 6.51
N GLU A 4 19.12 37.73 5.28
CA GLU A 4 18.37 37.24 4.12
C GLU A 4 18.74 35.81 3.74
N THR A 5 20.03 35.45 3.89
CA THR A 5 20.51 34.09 3.61
C THR A 5 19.93 33.09 4.61
N GLU A 6 19.88 33.47 5.89
CA GLU A 6 19.30 32.64 6.95
C GLU A 6 17.78 32.46 6.76
N LYS A 7 17.05 33.53 6.44
CA LYS A 7 15.61 33.45 6.12
C LYS A 7 15.34 32.54 4.93
N ARG A 8 16.16 32.63 3.87
CA ARG A 8 16.03 31.77 2.69
C ARG A 8 16.27 30.30 3.03
N ASP A 9 17.36 30.00 3.75
CA ASP A 9 17.72 28.62 4.08
C ASP A 9 16.70 28.00 5.06
N GLN A 10 16.10 28.81 5.95
CA GLN A 10 14.99 28.40 6.80
C GLN A 10 13.71 28.12 6.00
N LEU A 11 13.35 28.97 5.03
CA LEU A 11 12.22 28.71 4.13
C LEU A 11 12.40 27.40 3.34
N ILE A 12 13.62 27.14 2.84
CA ILE A 12 13.94 25.90 2.13
C ILE A 12 13.73 24.68 3.04
N TYR A 13 14.24 24.75 4.27
CA TYR A 13 14.06 23.70 5.25
C TYR A 13 12.57 23.44 5.55
N GLU A 14 11.78 24.50 5.79
CA GLU A 14 10.35 24.39 6.07
C GLU A 14 9.60 23.70 4.91
N LEU A 15 9.87 24.10 3.66
CA LEU A 15 9.25 23.49 2.48
C LEU A 15 9.62 22.01 2.33
N ILE A 16 10.87 21.64 2.61
CA ILE A 16 11.35 20.25 2.54
C ILE A 16 10.76 19.41 3.68
N ALA A 17 10.69 19.96 4.89
CA ALA A 17 10.09 19.30 6.06
C ALA A 17 8.59 19.06 5.84
N ASP A 18 7.86 20.04 5.29
CA ASP A 18 6.46 19.88 4.93
C ASP A 18 6.27 18.80 3.84
N ARG A 19 7.15 18.76 2.84
CA ARG A 19 7.11 17.69 1.83
C ARG A 19 7.34 16.31 2.45
N PHE A 20 8.25 16.19 3.41
CA PHE A 20 8.48 14.95 4.14
C PHE A 20 7.24 14.51 4.94
N ARG A 21 6.58 15.45 5.63
CA ARG A 21 5.32 15.18 6.35
C ARG A 21 4.21 14.71 5.41
N LEU A 22 4.11 15.28 4.22
CA LEU A 22 3.15 14.84 3.20
C LEU A 22 3.43 13.41 2.72
N GLU A 23 4.68 13.04 2.48
CA GLU A 23 5.03 11.66 2.11
C GLU A 23 4.77 10.68 3.25
N TRP A 24 4.96 11.10 4.51
CA TRP A 24 4.63 10.29 5.69
C TRP A 24 3.13 10.03 5.79
N GLN A 25 2.32 11.09 5.65
CA GLN A 25 0.87 10.96 5.63
C GLN A 25 0.43 10.04 4.49
N ARG A 26 1.01 10.19 3.29
CA ARG A 26 0.75 9.33 2.14
C ARG A 26 1.06 7.86 2.45
N THR A 27 2.14 7.56 3.16
CA THR A 27 2.45 6.19 3.57
C THR A 27 1.38 5.62 4.49
N ASN A 28 0.95 6.38 5.50
CA ASN A 28 -0.11 5.94 6.42
C ASN A 28 -1.44 5.69 5.69
N ASP A 29 -1.79 6.56 4.75
CA ASP A 29 -2.99 6.40 3.93
C ASP A 29 -2.92 5.14 3.05
N LEU A 30 -1.75 4.84 2.47
CA LEU A 30 -1.53 3.64 1.67
C LEU A 30 -1.57 2.38 2.55
N ASP A 31 -0.98 2.40 3.74
CA ASP A 31 -1.02 1.28 4.68
C ASP A 31 -2.45 1.01 5.18
N GLY A 32 -3.23 2.07 5.43
CA GLY A 32 -4.67 1.97 5.73
C GLY A 32 -5.46 1.32 4.60
N LYS A 33 -5.20 1.72 3.33
CA LYS A 33 -5.85 1.10 2.16
C LYS A 33 -5.43 -0.36 1.98
N ALA A 34 -4.15 -0.68 2.14
CA ALA A 34 -3.64 -2.04 2.04
C ALA A 34 -4.25 -2.95 3.12
N SER A 35 -4.30 -2.48 4.37
CA SER A 35 -4.99 -3.17 5.48
C SER A 35 -6.48 -3.37 5.19
N GLY A 36 -7.14 -2.34 4.66
CA GLY A 36 -8.53 -2.41 4.21
C GLY A 36 -8.77 -3.49 3.15
N ILE A 37 -7.91 -3.59 2.13
CA ILE A 37 -7.97 -4.67 1.12
C ILE A 37 -7.82 -6.03 1.81
N ILE A 38 -6.78 -6.22 2.64
CA ILE A 38 -6.54 -7.52 3.30
C ILE A 38 -7.77 -7.94 4.13
N GLY A 39 -8.29 -7.03 4.96
CA GLY A 39 -9.41 -7.32 5.85
C GLY A 39 -10.71 -7.58 5.08
N PHE A 40 -11.09 -6.65 4.20
CA PHE A 40 -12.35 -6.75 3.46
C PHE A 40 -12.37 -7.94 2.50
N VAL A 41 -11.27 -8.16 1.75
CA VAL A 41 -11.17 -9.29 0.83
C VAL A 41 -11.11 -10.61 1.60
N GLY A 42 -10.48 -10.64 2.77
CA GLY A 42 -10.51 -11.81 3.65
C GLY A 42 -11.95 -12.23 4.03
N ILE A 43 -12.79 -11.27 4.41
CA ILE A 43 -14.21 -11.52 4.71
C ILE A 43 -14.93 -12.08 3.48
N ILE A 44 -14.74 -11.46 2.31
CA ILE A 44 -15.36 -11.91 1.05
C ILE A 44 -14.92 -13.34 0.71
N VAL A 45 -13.63 -13.64 0.79
CA VAL A 45 -13.10 -14.98 0.51
C VAL A 45 -13.71 -16.01 1.45
N SER A 46 -13.80 -15.72 2.76
CA SER A 46 -14.42 -16.63 3.73
C SER A 46 -15.89 -16.89 3.40
N LEU A 47 -16.65 -15.85 3.06
CA LEU A 47 -18.05 -15.99 2.65
C LEU A 47 -18.20 -16.77 1.34
N ALA A 48 -17.42 -16.40 0.32
CA ALA A 48 -17.46 -17.03 -0.99
C ALA A 48 -17.05 -18.51 -0.91
N ALA A 49 -15.97 -18.83 -0.20
CA ALA A 49 -15.50 -20.20 0.00
C ALA A 49 -16.52 -21.04 0.80
N GLY A 50 -17.09 -20.48 1.87
CA GLY A 50 -18.07 -21.17 2.70
C GLY A 50 -19.39 -21.43 1.96
N LEU A 51 -20.04 -20.36 1.48
CA LEU A 51 -21.33 -20.46 0.82
C LEU A 51 -21.22 -21.09 -0.57
N GLY A 52 -20.22 -20.70 -1.37
CA GLY A 52 -20.01 -21.27 -2.70
C GLY A 52 -19.66 -22.75 -2.65
N GLY A 53 -18.87 -23.18 -1.66
CA GLY A 53 -18.58 -24.59 -1.42
C GLY A 53 -19.81 -25.40 -1.01
N PHE A 54 -20.76 -24.81 -0.28
CA PHE A 54 -22.05 -25.43 0.02
C PHE A 54 -22.91 -25.55 -1.23
N LEU A 55 -23.07 -24.47 -1.99
CA LEU A 55 -23.86 -24.44 -3.22
C LEU A 55 -23.36 -25.42 -4.29
N LEU A 56 -22.04 -25.57 -4.43
CA LEU A 56 -21.45 -26.54 -5.37
C LEU A 56 -21.78 -27.99 -5.04
N LYS A 57 -22.08 -28.33 -3.77
CA LYS A 57 -22.44 -29.71 -3.38
C LYS A 57 -23.86 -30.09 -3.80
N GLU A 58 -24.76 -29.11 -3.89
CA GLU A 58 -26.16 -29.31 -4.26
C GLU A 58 -26.32 -29.53 -5.78
N ILE A 59 -25.33 -29.16 -6.58
CA ILE A 59 -25.38 -29.33 -8.04
C ILE A 59 -25.11 -30.79 -8.42
N PRO A 60 -26.01 -31.46 -9.18
CA PRO A 60 -25.77 -32.80 -9.69
C PRO A 60 -24.51 -32.81 -10.56
N ARG A 61 -23.59 -33.75 -10.30
CA ARG A 61 -22.35 -33.91 -11.09
C ARG A 61 -22.59 -34.26 -12.56
N THR A 62 -23.80 -34.70 -12.89
CA THR A 62 -24.25 -35.02 -14.25
C THR A 62 -24.70 -33.79 -15.04
N CYS A 63 -24.74 -32.60 -14.42
CA CYS A 63 -25.05 -31.36 -15.11
C CYS A 63 -23.87 -30.94 -16.00
N ASP A 64 -24.13 -30.67 -17.28
CA ASP A 64 -23.11 -30.25 -18.25
C ASP A 64 -22.39 -28.95 -17.83
N PHE A 65 -23.03 -28.11 -17.01
CA PHE A 65 -22.48 -26.87 -16.51
C PHE A 65 -21.67 -27.01 -15.21
N TYR A 66 -21.59 -28.21 -14.61
CA TYR A 66 -20.90 -28.42 -13.33
C TYR A 66 -19.41 -28.06 -13.41
N ILE A 67 -18.70 -28.53 -14.44
CA ILE A 67 -17.25 -28.27 -14.59
C ILE A 67 -16.98 -26.77 -14.86
N PRO A 68 -17.67 -26.10 -15.81
CA PRO A 68 -17.54 -24.66 -16.00
C PRO A 68 -17.82 -23.84 -14.74
N LEU A 69 -18.88 -24.16 -13.99
CA LEU A 69 -19.23 -23.45 -12.75
C LEU A 69 -18.18 -23.64 -11.65
N CYS A 70 -17.66 -24.86 -11.48
CA CYS A 70 -16.55 -25.12 -10.57
C CYS A 70 -15.30 -24.30 -10.94
N ALA A 71 -14.93 -24.28 -12.23
CA ALA A 71 -13.77 -23.55 -12.71
C ALA A 71 -13.93 -22.04 -12.49
N LEU A 72 -15.11 -21.49 -12.76
CA LEU A 72 -15.43 -20.08 -12.56
C LEU A 72 -15.35 -19.68 -11.08
N PHE A 73 -15.88 -20.51 -10.19
CA PHE A 73 -15.79 -20.30 -8.75
C PHE A 73 -14.34 -20.30 -8.26
N LEU A 74 -13.55 -21.31 -8.65
CA LEU A 74 -12.14 -21.40 -8.28
C LEU A 74 -11.33 -20.22 -8.81
N LEU A 75 -11.59 -19.79 -10.05
CA LEU A 75 -10.92 -18.61 -10.63
C LEU A 75 -11.25 -17.33 -9.84
N GLY A 76 -12.50 -17.16 -9.41
CA GLY A 76 -12.91 -16.07 -8.53
C GLY A 76 -12.12 -16.06 -7.21
N ILE A 77 -12.00 -17.21 -6.55
CA ILE A 77 -11.20 -17.36 -5.32
C ILE A 77 -9.73 -17.03 -5.57
N ILE A 78 -9.14 -17.52 -6.67
CA ILE A 78 -7.73 -17.24 -7.02
C ILE A 78 -7.50 -15.73 -7.17
N PHE A 79 -8.39 -15.02 -7.86
CA PHE A 79 -8.27 -13.56 -8.00
C PHE A 79 -8.38 -12.84 -6.66
N LEU A 80 -9.32 -13.24 -5.80
CA LEU A 80 -9.44 -12.66 -4.47
C LEU A 80 -8.17 -12.92 -3.62
N MET A 81 -7.58 -14.12 -3.73
CA MET A 81 -6.30 -14.42 -3.06
C MET A 81 -5.15 -13.59 -3.62
N CYS A 82 -5.07 -13.38 -4.93
CA CYS A 82 -4.09 -12.47 -5.54
C CYS A 82 -4.26 -11.02 -5.02
N SER A 83 -5.50 -10.57 -4.83
CA SER A 83 -5.79 -9.26 -4.23
C SER A 83 -5.21 -9.13 -2.81
N ILE A 84 -5.41 -10.15 -1.96
CA ILE A 84 -4.83 -10.20 -0.61
C ILE A 84 -3.29 -10.18 -0.67
N LEU A 85 -2.67 -10.96 -1.55
CA LEU A 85 -1.22 -10.99 -1.71
C LEU A 85 -0.66 -9.63 -2.13
N CYS A 86 -1.35 -8.91 -3.03
CA CYS A 86 -1.00 -7.54 -3.39
C CYS A 86 -1.10 -6.59 -2.20
N GLY A 87 -2.17 -6.67 -1.40
CA GLY A 87 -2.32 -5.90 -0.16
C GLY A 87 -1.20 -6.19 0.84
N LEU A 88 -0.86 -7.47 1.05
CA LEU A 88 0.24 -7.89 1.93
C LEU A 88 1.59 -7.37 1.45
N LYS A 89 1.87 -7.44 0.14
CA LYS A 89 3.11 -6.86 -0.41
C LYS A 89 3.17 -5.36 -0.19
N ALA A 90 2.09 -4.62 -0.46
CA ALA A 90 2.04 -3.18 -0.22
C ALA A 90 2.29 -2.83 1.26
N TYR A 91 1.73 -3.62 2.18
CA TYR A 91 1.93 -3.44 3.61
C TYR A 91 3.36 -3.80 4.07
N TYR A 92 3.96 -4.83 3.48
CA TYR A 92 5.30 -5.30 3.84
C TYR A 92 6.43 -4.36 3.38
N LEU A 93 6.20 -3.55 2.33
CA LEU A 93 7.17 -2.58 1.82
C LEU A 93 7.51 -1.51 2.89
N LYS A 94 8.46 -1.82 3.78
CA LYS A 94 8.92 -0.97 4.90
C LYS A 94 10.28 -0.32 4.63
N ALA A 95 10.56 0.10 3.40
CA ALA A 95 11.75 0.88 3.09
C ALA A 95 11.51 2.37 3.43
N TRP A 96 11.23 2.69 4.69
CA TRP A 96 11.07 4.07 5.14
C TRP A 96 12.40 4.61 5.65
N LYS A 97 12.92 5.66 5.01
CA LYS A 97 14.11 6.35 5.50
C LYS A 97 13.69 7.40 6.53
N VAL A 98 14.03 7.17 7.79
CA VAL A 98 13.91 8.16 8.87
C VAL A 98 15.17 9.02 8.88
N VAL A 99 15.01 10.33 8.80
CA VAL A 99 16.09 11.31 8.90
C VAL A 99 15.60 12.56 9.65
N PRO A 100 16.50 13.30 10.31
CA PRO A 100 17.92 12.96 10.51
C PRO A 100 18.07 11.86 11.56
N ASP A 101 19.21 11.17 11.56
CA ASP A 101 19.54 10.22 12.62
C ASP A 101 19.76 11.00 13.94
N PRO A 102 18.97 10.73 15.00
CA PRO A 102 19.11 11.42 16.29
C PRO A 102 20.51 11.31 16.90
N GLU A 103 21.19 10.18 16.72
CA GLU A 103 22.56 9.99 17.24
C GLU A 103 23.55 10.84 16.46
N TYR A 104 23.43 10.87 15.13
CA TYR A 104 24.23 11.72 14.26
C TYR A 104 24.00 13.21 14.55
N LEU A 105 22.76 13.62 14.86
CA LEU A 105 22.43 14.99 15.27
C LEU A 105 23.21 15.43 16.51
N ILE A 106 23.29 14.55 17.51
CA ILE A 106 23.96 14.85 18.78
C ILE A 106 25.48 14.81 18.61
N GLU A 107 26.02 13.83 17.89
CA GLU A 107 27.47 13.66 17.77
C GLU A 107 28.12 14.63 16.79
N GLU A 108 27.46 14.93 15.68
CA GLU A 108 28.09 15.65 14.58
C GLU A 108 27.71 17.13 14.53
N TYR A 109 26.52 17.51 15.02
CA TYR A 109 26.07 18.90 15.02
C TYR A 109 26.19 19.57 16.39
N ALA A 110 25.79 18.89 17.47
CA ALA A 110 25.84 19.49 18.81
C ALA A 110 27.26 19.53 19.41
N LYS A 111 28.14 18.56 19.10
CA LYS A 111 29.51 18.52 19.66
C LYS A 111 30.57 19.25 18.83
N LYS A 112 30.32 19.55 17.55
CA LYS A 112 31.32 20.15 16.63
C LYS A 112 31.13 21.65 16.36
N ASP A 113 30.32 22.35 17.17
CA ASP A 113 30.09 23.81 17.07
C ASP A 113 29.75 24.28 15.64
N ARG A 114 28.96 23.48 14.91
CA ARG A 114 28.54 23.85 13.55
C ARG A 114 27.57 25.03 13.60
N SER A 115 27.68 25.93 12.63
CA SER A 115 26.75 27.05 12.52
C SER A 115 25.33 26.54 12.26
N ARG A 116 24.32 27.26 12.78
CA ARG A 116 22.89 26.94 12.55
C ARG A 116 22.56 26.80 11.06
N ILE A 117 23.17 27.63 10.22
CA ILE A 117 22.96 27.64 8.76
C ILE A 117 23.52 26.36 8.13
N ASP A 118 24.70 25.89 8.57
CA ASP A 118 25.28 24.65 8.06
C ASP A 118 24.45 23.43 8.45
N ILE A 119 23.95 23.39 9.69
CA ILE A 119 23.05 22.33 10.16
C ILE A 119 21.77 22.31 9.31
N LEU A 120 21.14 23.48 9.12
CA LEU A 120 19.95 23.63 8.27
C LEU A 120 20.18 23.07 6.86
N ARG A 121 21.33 23.38 6.24
CA ARG A 121 21.65 22.90 4.88
C ARG A 121 21.86 21.40 4.83
N ILE A 122 22.61 20.82 5.77
CA ILE A 122 22.89 19.38 5.76
C ILE A 122 21.61 18.59 6.04
N VAL A 123 20.85 18.99 7.06
CA VAL A 123 19.56 18.38 7.38
C VAL A 123 18.58 18.50 6.21
N SER A 124 18.52 19.66 5.55
CA SER A 124 17.68 19.84 4.36
C SER A 124 18.08 18.87 3.23
N ALA A 125 19.37 18.64 3.02
CA ALA A 125 19.85 17.68 2.03
C ALA A 125 19.49 16.23 2.40
N GLU A 126 19.62 15.86 3.68
CA GLU A 126 19.23 14.52 4.16
C GLU A 126 17.73 14.26 4.04
N ILE A 127 16.90 15.24 4.42
CA ILE A 127 15.44 15.15 4.28
C ILE A 127 15.06 15.08 2.80
N SER A 128 15.70 15.85 1.93
CA SER A 128 15.47 15.79 0.47
C SER A 128 15.74 14.39 -0.11
N ASP A 129 16.86 13.74 0.27
CA ASP A 129 17.15 12.36 -0.14
C ASP A 129 16.11 11.38 0.42
N ALA A 130 15.69 11.55 1.67
CA ALA A 130 14.65 10.71 2.26
C ALA A 130 13.29 10.88 1.58
N VAL A 131 12.87 12.11 1.26
CA VAL A 131 11.66 12.39 0.48
C VAL A 131 11.69 11.64 -0.85
N THR A 132 12.82 11.68 -1.55
CA THR A 132 12.96 11.02 -2.86
C THR A 132 12.83 9.51 -2.74
N LYS A 133 13.50 8.90 -1.77
CA LYS A 133 13.42 7.45 -1.50
C LYS A 133 12.02 7.02 -1.05
N ASN A 134 11.45 7.75 -0.09
CA ASN A 134 10.11 7.48 0.44
C ASN A 134 9.03 7.62 -0.64
N LYS A 135 9.17 8.59 -1.54
CA LYS A 135 8.28 8.74 -2.70
C LYS A 135 8.31 7.52 -3.61
N LEU A 136 9.50 7.00 -3.95
CA LEU A 136 9.63 5.79 -4.77
C LEU A 136 8.96 4.58 -4.11
N THR A 137 9.16 4.40 -2.80
CA THR A 137 8.49 3.34 -2.03
C THR A 137 6.98 3.53 -1.99
N ASN A 138 6.49 4.76 -1.80
CA ASN A 138 5.05 5.08 -1.85
C ASN A 138 4.44 4.81 -3.23
N ASP A 139 5.16 5.12 -4.31
CA ASP A 139 4.72 4.84 -5.67
C ASP A 139 4.66 3.32 -5.92
N GLU A 140 5.61 2.54 -5.41
CA GLU A 140 5.56 1.07 -5.44
C GLU A 140 4.37 0.50 -4.67
N LYS A 141 4.15 0.97 -3.44
CA LYS A 141 2.98 0.59 -2.63
C LYS A 141 1.68 0.89 -3.37
N ALA A 142 1.57 2.08 -3.95
CA ALA A 142 0.38 2.48 -4.71
C ALA A 142 0.12 1.55 -5.90
N ARG A 143 1.15 1.13 -6.64
CA ARG A 143 1.00 0.14 -7.73
C ARG A 143 0.43 -1.19 -7.24
N PHE A 144 0.96 -1.73 -6.13
CA PHE A 144 0.43 -2.97 -5.56
C PHE A 144 -1.02 -2.82 -5.09
N ILE A 145 -1.39 -1.69 -4.48
CA ILE A 145 -2.77 -1.41 -4.08
C ILE A 145 -3.70 -1.37 -5.30
N ILE A 146 -3.30 -0.73 -6.39
CA ILE A 146 -4.07 -0.67 -7.64
C ILE A 146 -4.27 -2.08 -8.21
N TYR A 147 -3.21 -2.89 -8.30
CA TYR A 147 -3.33 -4.27 -8.75
C TYR A 147 -4.23 -5.10 -7.83
N GLY A 148 -4.13 -4.89 -6.52
CA GLY A 148 -5.01 -5.52 -5.54
C GLY A 148 -6.49 -5.18 -5.79
N PHE A 149 -6.81 -3.92 -6.09
CA PHE A 149 -8.17 -3.50 -6.43
C PHE A 149 -8.67 -4.10 -7.75
N ILE A 150 -7.82 -4.18 -8.77
CA ILE A 150 -8.19 -4.82 -10.06
C ILE A 150 -8.55 -6.29 -9.83
N PHE A 151 -7.70 -7.03 -9.10
CA PHE A 151 -7.97 -8.43 -8.77
C PHE A 151 -9.22 -8.61 -7.91
N LEU A 152 -9.49 -7.68 -6.98
CA LEU A 152 -10.72 -7.69 -6.19
C LEU A 152 -11.96 -7.59 -7.08
N VAL A 153 -12.00 -6.61 -7.98
CA VAL A 153 -13.15 -6.39 -8.88
C VAL A 153 -13.36 -7.60 -9.79
N LEU A 154 -12.28 -8.14 -10.37
CA LEU A 154 -12.35 -9.35 -11.19
C LEU A 154 -12.85 -10.56 -10.37
N GLY A 155 -12.33 -10.75 -9.16
CA GLY A 155 -12.74 -11.84 -8.26
C GLY A 155 -14.21 -11.77 -7.90
N ILE A 156 -14.70 -10.59 -7.49
CA ILE A 156 -16.13 -10.36 -7.20
C ILE A 156 -16.98 -10.63 -8.46
N GLY A 157 -16.57 -10.11 -9.61
CA GLY A 157 -17.27 -10.33 -10.88
C GLY A 157 -17.43 -11.81 -11.21
N MET A 158 -16.36 -12.60 -11.07
CA MET A 158 -16.41 -14.06 -11.29
C MET A 158 -17.36 -14.77 -10.31
N VAL A 159 -17.35 -14.38 -9.04
CA VAL A 159 -18.27 -14.94 -8.02
C VAL A 159 -19.73 -14.60 -8.36
N ILE A 160 -20.01 -13.38 -8.81
CA ILE A 160 -21.37 -12.98 -9.23
C ILE A 160 -21.82 -13.79 -10.44
N ILE A 161 -20.97 -13.94 -11.46
CA ILE A 161 -21.30 -14.74 -12.65
C ILE A 161 -21.53 -16.21 -12.26
N PHE A 162 -20.76 -16.74 -11.31
CA PHE A 162 -20.97 -18.09 -10.76
C PHE A 162 -22.35 -18.23 -10.11
N VAL A 163 -22.74 -17.29 -9.24
CA VAL A 163 -24.06 -17.32 -8.60
C VAL A 163 -25.18 -17.17 -9.64
N ALA A 164 -25.03 -16.27 -10.62
CA ALA A 164 -26.00 -16.09 -11.69
C ALA A 164 -26.13 -17.35 -12.56
N GLY A 165 -25.02 -17.99 -12.90
CA GLY A 165 -25.02 -19.25 -13.64
C GLY A 165 -25.70 -20.37 -12.86
N LEU A 166 -25.52 -20.40 -11.54
CA LEU A 166 -26.21 -21.35 -10.66
C LEU A 166 -27.73 -21.14 -10.65
N LEU A 167 -28.21 -19.90 -10.69
CA LEU A 167 -29.65 -19.59 -10.74
C LEU A 167 -30.32 -19.95 -12.08
N LEU A 168 -29.54 -20.19 -13.13
CA LEU A 168 -30.02 -20.54 -14.47
C LEU A 168 -30.03 -22.06 -14.73
N VAL A 169 -29.45 -22.85 -13.84
CA VAL A 169 -29.34 -24.32 -13.90
C VAL A 169 -30.38 -24.95 -12.97
#